data_AF-A0A6S4T7K7-F1
#
_entry.id   AF-A0A6S4T7K7-F1
#
_cell.length_a   1.000
_cell.length_b   1.000
_cell.length_c   1.000
_cell.angle_alpha   90.00
_cell.angle_beta   90.00
_cell.angle_gamma   90.00
#
_symmetry.space_group_name_H-M   'P 1'
#
loop_
_entity.id
_entity.type
_entity.pdbx_description
1 polymer ?
#
loop_
_entity_poly.entity_id
_entity_poly.type
_entity_poly.pdbx_seq_one_letter_code
_entity_poly.pdbx_strand_id
1 'polypeptide(L)'
;MTASIREVSHSSSASSDSLDNTAVLFREGNRSVLDTVAAVEGVHGELLTSRAVIEALASQCRAIDGILDVINNIANQTNLLALNAAIEAARAGESGRGFSVVADEIRTLAIKTQSSTGEIQQMISLLQASADDAQQAMAQGEQLSASCRLKAAATGDILQQISERLLQVTAGSNQIAQAMQEQSLVTQDIHHSVLDIKRLADDSSQGSRHAVQGIIALVKQLGDLERLVRQFQQHPATRPTSTALTSGQPLLAR
;
A
#
# COMPACT_ATOMS: atom_id res chain seq x y z
N MET A 1 -25.60 13.13 20.59
CA MET A 1 -25.52 13.51 19.16
C MET A 1 -24.33 14.42 18.89
N THR A 2 -24.25 15.61 19.47
CA THR A 2 -23.09 16.52 19.29
C THR A 2 -21.73 15.90 19.66
N ALA A 3 -21.67 15.12 20.74
CA ALA A 3 -20.45 14.39 21.13
C ALA A 3 -20.02 13.38 20.05
N SER A 4 -20.96 12.60 19.51
CA SER A 4 -20.71 11.62 18.46
C SER A 4 -20.26 12.27 17.15
N ILE A 5 -20.85 13.41 16.78
CA ILE A 5 -20.43 14.19 15.58
C ILE A 5 -18.98 14.66 15.74
N ARG A 6 -18.61 15.18 16.91
CA ARG A 6 -17.21 15.57 17.20
C ARG A 6 -16.26 14.39 17.15
N GLU A 7 -16.67 13.25 17.67
CA GLU A 7 -15.84 12.03 17.69
C GLU A 7 -15.60 11.49 16.27
N VAL A 8 -16.63 11.43 15.42
CA VAL A 8 -16.47 11.04 14.01
C VAL A 8 -15.63 12.06 13.24
N SER A 9 -15.86 13.37 13.44
CA SER A 9 -15.05 14.42 12.81
C SER A 9 -13.58 14.33 13.23
N HIS A 10 -13.30 14.09 14.51
CA HIS A 10 -11.93 13.91 15.01
C HIS A 10 -11.29 12.64 14.44
N SER A 11 -12.03 11.54 14.40
CA SER A 11 -11.56 10.27 13.81
C SER A 11 -11.24 10.41 12.31
N SER A 12 -12.07 11.18 11.59
CA SER A 12 -11.84 11.52 10.19
C SER A 12 -10.56 12.35 10.02
N SER A 13 -10.37 13.39 10.82
CA SER A 13 -9.14 14.20 10.80
C SER A 13 -7.89 13.37 11.09
N ALA A 14 -7.93 12.55 12.16
CA ALA A 14 -6.83 11.67 12.52
C ALA A 14 -6.52 10.63 11.42
N SER A 15 -7.56 10.12 10.74
CA SER A 15 -7.37 9.26 9.56
C SER A 15 -6.68 9.99 8.43
N SER A 16 -7.08 11.24 8.13
CA SER A 16 -6.42 12.06 7.10
C SER A 16 -4.94 12.29 7.40
N ASP A 17 -4.60 12.62 8.65
CA ASP A 17 -3.20 12.82 9.07
C ASP A 17 -2.37 11.53 8.95
N SER A 18 -2.96 10.38 9.31
CA SER A 18 -2.33 9.06 9.17
C SER A 18 -2.12 8.69 7.69
N LEU A 19 -3.08 9.00 6.83
CA LEU A 19 -2.98 8.78 5.38
C LEU A 19 -1.89 9.66 4.76
N ASP A 20 -1.71 10.89 5.23
CA ASP A 20 -0.68 11.79 4.72
C ASP A 20 0.74 11.28 5.06
N ASN A 21 0.94 10.81 6.30
CA ASN A 21 2.15 10.11 6.71
C ASN A 21 2.38 8.83 5.88
N THR A 22 1.32 8.07 5.64
CA THR A 22 1.38 6.85 4.84
C THR A 22 1.77 7.18 3.39
N ALA A 23 1.26 8.28 2.81
CA ALA A 23 1.63 8.73 1.47
C ALA A 23 3.11 9.13 1.35
N VAL A 24 3.74 9.62 2.43
CA VAL A 24 5.19 9.83 2.49
C VAL A 24 5.93 8.49 2.40
N LEU A 25 5.52 7.50 3.19
CA LEU A 25 6.11 6.15 3.17
C LEU A 25 5.98 5.48 1.79
N PHE A 26 4.86 5.67 1.09
CA PHE A 26 4.70 5.16 -0.27
C PHE A 26 5.63 5.84 -1.27
N ARG A 27 5.84 7.15 -1.17
CA ARG A 27 6.82 7.87 -2.01
C ARG A 27 8.24 7.37 -1.76
N GLU A 28 8.60 7.16 -0.50
CA GLU A 28 9.92 6.62 -0.14
C GLU A 28 10.08 5.18 -0.62
N GLY A 29 9.06 4.34 -0.46
CA GLY A 29 9.03 2.98 -0.99
C GLY A 29 9.16 2.94 -2.51
N ASN A 30 8.45 3.81 -3.24
CA ASN A 30 8.55 3.89 -4.69
C ASN A 30 9.95 4.32 -5.14
N ARG A 31 10.57 5.29 -4.44
CA ARG A 31 11.98 5.65 -4.69
C ARG A 31 12.92 4.47 -4.46
N SER A 32 12.76 3.75 -3.35
CA SER A 32 13.57 2.55 -3.04
C SER A 32 13.43 1.47 -4.12
N VAL A 33 12.23 1.28 -4.68
CA VAL A 33 12.00 0.37 -5.81
C VAL A 33 12.73 0.85 -7.06
N LEU A 34 12.67 2.15 -7.40
CA LEU A 34 13.39 2.71 -8.54
C LEU A 34 14.91 2.57 -8.39
N ASP A 35 15.44 2.84 -7.20
CA ASP A 35 16.85 2.66 -6.88
C ASP A 35 17.26 1.18 -7.00
N THR A 36 16.38 0.26 -6.59
CA THR A 36 16.58 -1.19 -6.75
C THR A 36 16.62 -1.59 -8.23
N VAL A 37 15.71 -1.07 -9.06
CA VAL A 37 15.72 -1.32 -10.51
C VAL A 37 17.03 -0.86 -11.12
N ALA A 38 17.48 0.36 -10.82
CA ALA A 38 18.74 0.89 -11.31
C ALA A 38 19.95 0.06 -10.85
N ALA A 39 19.97 -0.39 -9.59
CA ALA A 39 21.01 -1.26 -9.07
C ALA A 39 21.05 -2.61 -9.80
N VAL A 40 19.89 -3.21 -10.08
CA VAL A 40 19.78 -4.47 -10.82
C VAL A 40 20.25 -4.32 -12.27
N GLU A 41 19.96 -3.19 -12.92
CA GLU A 41 20.51 -2.87 -14.24
C GLU A 41 22.03 -2.72 -14.22
N GLY A 42 22.59 -2.06 -13.20
CA GLY A 42 24.03 -1.99 -12.98
C GLY A 42 24.67 -3.38 -12.84
N VAL A 43 24.08 -4.24 -12.00
CA VAL A 43 24.53 -5.64 -11.86
C VAL A 43 24.47 -6.40 -13.18
N HIS A 44 23.43 -6.19 -13.99
CA HIS A 44 23.33 -6.81 -15.30
C HIS A 44 24.48 -6.39 -16.22
N GLY A 45 24.85 -5.10 -16.23
CA GLY A 45 26.00 -4.60 -16.99
C GLY A 45 27.34 -5.18 -16.53
N GLU A 46 27.55 -5.29 -15.21
CA GLU A 46 28.76 -5.91 -14.64
C GLU A 46 28.86 -7.40 -14.98
N LEU A 47 27.73 -8.12 -15.01
CA LEU A 47 27.68 -9.53 -15.43
C LEU A 47 28.09 -9.69 -16.90
N LEU A 48 27.59 -8.83 -17.80
CA LEU A 48 27.98 -8.86 -19.21
C LEU A 48 29.47 -8.59 -19.41
N THR A 49 30.02 -7.63 -18.66
CA THR A 49 31.45 -7.30 -18.71
C THR A 49 32.31 -8.46 -18.21
N SER A 50 31.94 -9.04 -17.08
CA SER A 50 32.63 -10.20 -16.50
C SER A 50 32.58 -11.42 -17.43
N ARG A 51 31.45 -11.62 -18.12
CA ARG A 51 31.30 -12.68 -19.11
C ARG A 51 32.30 -12.53 -20.25
N ALA A 52 32.46 -11.32 -20.78
CA ALA A 52 33.43 -11.04 -21.83
C ALA A 52 34.88 -11.33 -21.37
N VAL A 53 35.22 -11.02 -20.12
CA VAL A 53 36.53 -11.34 -19.54
C VAL A 53 36.75 -12.85 -19.44
N ILE A 54 35.75 -13.60 -18.99
CA ILE A 54 35.84 -15.07 -18.88
C ILE A 54 35.93 -15.72 -20.27
N GLU A 55 35.15 -15.25 -21.25
CA GLU A 55 35.24 -15.74 -22.64
C GLU A 55 36.64 -15.49 -23.23
N ALA A 56 37.25 -14.32 -22.95
CA ALA A 56 38.62 -14.03 -23.35
C ALA A 56 39.64 -14.96 -22.67
N LEU A 57 39.47 -15.23 -21.36
CA LEU A 57 40.31 -16.18 -20.62
C LEU A 57 40.23 -17.59 -21.23
N ALA A 58 39.01 -18.09 -21.49
CA ALA A 58 38.80 -19.39 -22.12
C ALA A 58 39.44 -19.46 -23.53
N SER A 59 39.41 -18.37 -24.29
CA SER A 59 40.11 -18.29 -25.58
C SER A 59 41.63 -18.33 -25.43
N GLN A 60 42.19 -17.64 -24.43
CA GLN A 60 43.63 -17.65 -24.16
C GLN A 60 44.13 -19.01 -23.68
N CYS A 61 43.37 -19.69 -22.82
CA CYS A 61 43.69 -21.06 -22.42
C CYS A 61 43.73 -22.02 -23.62
N ARG A 62 42.79 -21.91 -24.57
CA ARG A 62 42.82 -22.71 -25.82
C ARG A 62 44.02 -22.41 -26.71
N ALA A 63 44.44 -21.14 -26.77
CA ALA A 63 45.64 -20.76 -27.52
C ALA A 63 46.91 -21.35 -26.89
N ILE A 64 46.99 -21.39 -25.55
CA ILE A 64 48.12 -22.02 -24.84
C ILE A 64 48.17 -23.52 -25.12
N ASP A 65 47.02 -24.20 -25.16
CA ASP A 65 46.94 -25.64 -25.45
C ASP A 65 47.60 -25.97 -26.80
N GLY A 66 47.31 -25.18 -27.84
CA GLY A 66 47.95 -25.34 -29.15
C GLY A 66 49.47 -25.09 -29.13
N ILE A 67 49.96 -24.18 -28.27
CA ILE A 67 51.40 -23.96 -28.09
C ILE A 67 52.05 -25.16 -27.38
N LEU A 68 51.40 -25.71 -26.36
CA LEU A 68 51.89 -26.89 -25.63
C LEU A 68 51.98 -28.11 -26.53
N ASP A 69 51.03 -28.30 -27.44
CA ASP A 69 51.09 -29.36 -28.45
C ASP A 69 52.31 -29.22 -29.37
N VAL A 70 52.65 -27.99 -29.79
CA VAL A 70 53.87 -27.73 -30.57
C VAL A 70 55.12 -28.04 -29.77
N ILE A 71 55.20 -27.62 -28.50
CA ILE A 71 56.36 -27.89 -27.63
C ILE A 71 56.50 -29.40 -27.38
N ASN A 72 55.40 -30.11 -27.12
CA ASN A 72 55.40 -31.57 -26.97
C ASN A 72 55.92 -32.28 -28.22
N ASN A 73 55.53 -31.80 -29.41
CA ASN A 73 56.03 -32.31 -30.68
C ASN A 73 57.54 -32.04 -30.86
N ILE A 74 58.01 -30.84 -30.52
CA ILE A 74 59.44 -30.50 -30.57
C ILE A 74 60.24 -31.36 -29.58
N ALA A 75 59.75 -31.55 -28.36
CA ALA A 75 60.39 -32.40 -27.36
C ALA A 75 60.47 -33.87 -27.82
N ASN A 76 59.39 -34.40 -28.43
CA ASN A 76 59.38 -35.73 -29.06
C ASN A 76 60.42 -35.86 -30.16
N GLN A 77 60.47 -34.90 -31.09
CA GLN A 77 61.44 -34.90 -32.18
C GLN A 77 62.88 -34.79 -31.64
N THR A 78 63.10 -33.95 -30.64
CA THR A 78 64.41 -33.79 -29.98
C THR A 78 64.85 -35.08 -29.30
N ASN A 79 63.93 -35.77 -28.62
CA ASN A 79 64.18 -37.07 -27.99
C ASN A 79 64.56 -38.15 -29.03
N LEU A 80 63.87 -38.18 -30.18
CA LEU A 80 64.19 -39.10 -31.28
C LEU A 80 65.53 -38.76 -31.94
N LEU A 81 65.83 -37.49 -32.15
CA LEU A 81 67.12 -37.02 -32.68
C LEU A 81 68.28 -37.39 -31.74
N ALA A 82 68.10 -37.17 -30.44
CA ALA A 82 69.09 -37.51 -29.42
C ALA A 82 69.34 -39.02 -29.36
N LEU A 83 68.29 -39.84 -29.47
CA LEU A 83 68.41 -41.29 -29.55
C LEU A 83 69.24 -41.72 -30.77
N ASN A 84 68.95 -41.16 -31.95
CA ASN A 84 69.72 -41.46 -33.16
C ASN A 84 71.19 -41.05 -33.02
N ALA A 85 71.47 -39.90 -32.40
CA ALA A 85 72.83 -39.44 -32.12
C ALA A 85 73.56 -40.36 -31.13
N ALA A 86 72.89 -40.85 -30.08
CA ALA A 86 73.45 -41.80 -29.13
C ALA A 86 73.81 -43.13 -29.81
N ILE A 87 72.96 -43.63 -30.70
CA ILE A 87 73.21 -44.84 -31.51
C ILE A 87 74.46 -44.65 -32.38
N GLU A 88 74.57 -43.52 -33.09
CA GLU A 88 75.71 -43.28 -33.98
C GLU A 88 77.01 -43.03 -33.19
N ALA A 89 76.93 -42.39 -32.03
CA ALA A 89 78.04 -42.23 -31.11
C ALA A 89 78.56 -43.58 -30.59
N ALA A 90 77.66 -44.50 -30.23
CA ALA A 90 78.03 -45.86 -29.86
C ALA A 90 78.70 -46.62 -31.03
N ARG A 91 78.25 -46.38 -32.26
CA ARG A 91 78.80 -46.98 -33.48
C ARG A 91 80.23 -46.50 -33.79
N ALA A 92 80.56 -45.26 -33.43
CA ALA A 92 81.90 -44.69 -33.57
C ALA A 92 82.92 -45.16 -32.51
N GLY A 93 82.48 -45.98 -31.53
CA GLY A 93 83.36 -46.56 -30.51
C GLY A 93 84.01 -45.50 -29.61
N GLU A 94 85.32 -45.63 -29.34
CA GLU A 94 86.07 -44.72 -28.46
C GLU A 94 86.04 -43.26 -28.96
N SER A 95 86.00 -43.02 -30.28
CA SER A 95 85.93 -41.67 -30.85
C SER A 95 84.57 -40.98 -30.61
N GLY A 96 83.53 -41.75 -30.30
CA GLY A 96 82.17 -41.26 -30.08
C GLY A 96 81.80 -40.99 -28.62
N ARG A 97 82.65 -41.31 -27.63
CA ARG A 97 82.31 -41.22 -26.20
C ARG A 97 81.82 -39.83 -25.78
N GLY A 98 82.48 -38.77 -26.24
CA GLY A 98 82.07 -37.39 -25.93
C GLY A 98 80.69 -37.05 -26.51
N PHE A 99 80.40 -37.50 -27.73
CA PHE A 99 79.10 -37.31 -28.37
C PHE A 99 77.99 -38.12 -27.69
N SER A 100 78.29 -39.32 -27.20
CA SER A 100 77.32 -40.16 -26.48
C SER A 100 76.82 -39.48 -25.21
N VAL A 101 77.71 -38.85 -24.44
CA VAL A 101 77.32 -38.13 -23.20
C VAL A 101 76.43 -36.94 -23.52
N VAL A 102 76.75 -36.18 -24.57
CA VAL A 102 75.92 -35.05 -25.01
C VAL A 102 74.55 -35.52 -25.49
N ALA A 103 74.48 -36.64 -26.23
CA ALA A 103 73.23 -37.20 -26.71
C ALA A 103 72.30 -37.65 -25.56
N ASP A 104 72.84 -38.28 -24.52
CA ASP A 104 72.07 -38.67 -23.33
C ASP A 104 71.57 -37.46 -22.52
N GLU A 105 72.37 -36.39 -22.43
CA GLU A 105 71.96 -35.15 -21.77
C GLU A 105 70.81 -34.46 -22.55
N ILE A 106 70.91 -34.36 -23.88
CA ILE A 106 69.85 -33.82 -24.73
C ILE A 106 68.57 -34.66 -24.59
N ARG A 107 68.69 -35.99 -24.59
CA ARG A 107 67.56 -36.91 -24.38
C ARG A 107 66.89 -36.67 -23.04
N THR A 108 67.67 -36.49 -21.98
CA THR A 108 67.17 -36.20 -20.62
C THR A 108 66.44 -34.86 -20.57
N LEU A 109 66.98 -33.81 -21.21
CA LEU A 109 66.31 -32.51 -21.35
C LEU A 109 65.00 -32.62 -22.12
N ALA A 110 64.95 -33.42 -23.19
CA ALA A 110 63.74 -33.62 -23.98
C ALA A 110 62.63 -34.30 -23.16
N ILE A 111 62.95 -35.35 -22.41
CA ILE A 111 62.01 -36.03 -21.50
C ILE A 111 61.52 -35.08 -20.41
N LYS A 112 62.43 -34.30 -19.81
CA LYS A 112 62.08 -33.32 -18.76
C LYS A 112 61.16 -32.21 -19.30
N THR A 113 61.42 -31.76 -20.54
CA THR A 113 60.55 -30.80 -21.25
C THR A 113 59.15 -31.38 -21.42
N GLN A 114 59.04 -32.64 -21.86
CA GLN A 114 57.78 -33.35 -22.03
C GLN A 114 56.97 -33.52 -20.75
N SER A 115 57.66 -33.85 -19.65
CA SER A 115 57.01 -33.93 -18.33
C SER A 115 56.45 -32.57 -17.92
N SER A 116 57.24 -31.51 -18.10
CA SER A 116 56.86 -30.15 -17.73
C SER A 116 55.69 -29.64 -18.58
N THR A 117 55.68 -29.90 -19.88
CA THR A 117 54.54 -29.56 -20.76
C THR A 117 53.28 -30.32 -20.38
N GLY A 118 53.39 -31.59 -19.98
CA GLY A 118 52.27 -32.37 -19.46
C GLY A 118 51.66 -31.79 -18.18
N GLU A 119 52.49 -31.36 -17.23
CA GLU A 119 52.05 -30.68 -16.02
C GLU A 119 51.35 -29.34 -16.33
N ILE A 120 51.90 -28.54 -17.26
CA ILE A 120 51.28 -27.28 -17.69
C ILE A 120 49.94 -27.56 -18.37
N GLN A 121 49.84 -28.60 -19.20
CA GLN A 121 48.60 -28.96 -19.89
C GLN A 121 47.50 -29.35 -18.90
N GLN A 122 47.84 -30.09 -17.83
CA GLN A 122 46.88 -30.35 -16.73
C GLN A 122 46.39 -29.06 -16.07
N MET A 123 47.28 -28.11 -15.78
CA MET A 123 46.90 -26.81 -15.20
C MET A 123 45.99 -26.01 -16.16
N ILE A 124 46.27 -26.03 -17.46
CA ILE A 124 45.43 -25.36 -18.47
C ILE A 124 44.05 -26.01 -18.56
N SER A 125 43.94 -27.33 -18.52
CA SER A 125 42.64 -28.02 -18.49
C SER A 125 41.80 -27.63 -17.26
N LEU A 126 42.43 -27.50 -16.09
CA LEU A 126 41.75 -27.02 -14.88
C LEU A 126 41.27 -25.56 -15.01
N LEU A 127 42.08 -24.70 -15.63
CA LEU A 127 41.69 -23.31 -15.90
C LEU A 127 40.54 -23.22 -16.91
N GLN A 128 40.53 -24.06 -17.95
CA GLN A 128 39.41 -24.14 -18.90
C GLN A 128 38.12 -24.57 -18.21
N ALA A 129 38.16 -25.64 -17.41
CA ALA A 129 37.00 -26.09 -16.64
C ALA A 129 36.48 -25.00 -15.69
N SER A 130 37.38 -24.30 -15.00
CA SER A 130 37.01 -23.20 -14.10
C SER A 130 36.38 -22.02 -14.85
N ALA A 131 36.84 -21.74 -16.08
CA ALA A 131 36.26 -20.71 -16.92
C ALA A 131 34.85 -21.09 -17.41
N ASP A 132 34.63 -22.35 -17.78
CA ASP A 132 33.30 -22.86 -18.17
C ASP A 132 32.31 -22.81 -17.00
N ASP A 133 32.74 -23.23 -15.80
CA ASP A 133 31.92 -23.12 -14.57
C ASP A 133 31.55 -21.66 -14.28
N ALA A 134 32.52 -20.74 -14.42
CA ALA A 134 32.28 -19.32 -14.24
C ALA A 134 31.31 -18.76 -15.29
N GLN A 135 31.40 -19.20 -16.55
CA GLN A 135 30.45 -18.83 -17.61
C GLN A 135 29.02 -19.30 -17.27
N GLN A 136 28.86 -20.51 -16.76
CA GLN A 136 27.55 -21.03 -16.36
C GLN A 136 26.97 -20.24 -15.17
N ALA A 137 27.79 -19.89 -14.19
CA ALA A 137 27.39 -19.04 -13.08
C ALA A 137 26.98 -17.63 -13.54
N MET A 138 27.69 -17.06 -14.52
CA MET A 138 27.34 -15.77 -15.13
C MET A 138 25.97 -15.83 -15.80
N ALA A 139 25.70 -16.88 -16.59
CA ALA A 139 24.42 -17.06 -17.27
C ALA A 139 23.24 -17.21 -16.29
N GLN A 140 23.45 -17.92 -15.17
CA GLN A 140 22.46 -17.98 -14.09
C GLN A 140 22.26 -16.61 -13.43
N GLY A 141 23.34 -15.87 -13.20
CA GLY A 141 23.31 -14.51 -12.69
C GLY A 141 22.50 -13.56 -13.58
N GLU A 142 22.66 -13.66 -14.90
CA GLU A 142 21.88 -12.89 -15.88
C GLU A 142 20.38 -13.18 -15.76
N GLN A 143 19.99 -14.46 -15.66
CA GLN A 143 18.59 -14.88 -15.47
C GLN A 143 18.01 -14.37 -14.14
N LEU A 144 18.77 -14.46 -13.05
CA LEU A 144 18.38 -13.95 -11.74
C LEU A 144 18.20 -12.44 -11.74
N SER A 145 19.13 -11.70 -12.35
CA SER A 145 19.03 -10.24 -12.52
C SER A 145 17.77 -9.85 -13.32
N ALA A 146 17.51 -10.55 -14.43
CA ALA A 146 16.30 -10.32 -15.23
C ALA A 146 15.00 -10.57 -14.44
N SER A 147 14.95 -11.65 -13.65
CA SER A 147 13.82 -11.94 -12.75
C SER A 147 13.65 -10.88 -11.66
N CYS A 148 14.76 -10.41 -11.08
CA CYS A 148 14.74 -9.36 -10.06
C CYS A 148 14.17 -8.06 -10.61
N ARG A 149 14.57 -7.67 -11.82
CA ARG A 149 14.04 -6.48 -12.51
C ARG A 149 12.52 -6.55 -12.71
N LEU A 150 12.01 -7.70 -13.17
CA LEU A 150 10.56 -7.89 -13.34
C LEU A 150 9.79 -7.79 -12.02
N LYS A 151 10.34 -8.39 -10.95
CA LYS A 151 9.72 -8.32 -9.61
C LYS A 151 9.76 -6.91 -9.04
N ALA A 152 10.85 -6.18 -9.21
CA ALA A 152 10.97 -4.80 -8.76
C ALA A 152 9.96 -3.90 -9.51
N ALA A 153 9.85 -4.04 -10.83
CA ALA A 153 8.86 -3.32 -11.63
C ALA A 153 7.41 -3.62 -11.18
N ALA A 154 7.07 -4.89 -11.00
CA ALA A 154 5.75 -5.29 -10.50
C ALA A 154 5.47 -4.74 -9.09
N THR A 155 6.49 -4.64 -8.24
CA THR A 155 6.36 -4.01 -6.91
C THR A 155 6.06 -2.52 -7.04
N GLY A 156 6.71 -1.83 -7.98
CA GLY A 156 6.44 -0.42 -8.31
C GLY A 156 4.98 -0.19 -8.71
N ASP A 157 4.43 -1.03 -9.59
CA ASP A 157 3.04 -0.96 -10.01
C ASP A 157 2.05 -1.14 -8.85
N ILE A 158 2.36 -2.07 -7.92
CA ILE A 158 1.54 -2.28 -6.71
C ILE A 158 1.58 -1.04 -5.81
N LEU A 159 2.76 -0.46 -5.59
CA LEU A 159 2.89 0.76 -4.78
C LEU A 159 2.13 1.93 -5.41
N GLN A 160 2.13 2.05 -6.73
CA GLN A 160 1.35 3.07 -7.44
C GLN A 160 -0.16 2.87 -7.23
N GLN A 161 -0.65 1.64 -7.38
CA GLN A 161 -2.06 1.32 -7.11
C GLN A 161 -2.44 1.64 -5.65
N ILE A 162 -1.58 1.33 -4.69
CA ILE A 162 -1.87 1.68 -3.28
C ILE A 162 -1.89 3.21 -3.09
N SER A 163 -0.99 3.94 -3.72
CA SER A 163 -1.00 5.41 -3.68
C SER A 163 -2.32 5.99 -4.23
N GLU A 164 -2.86 5.43 -5.30
CA GLU A 164 -4.16 5.83 -5.84
C GLU A 164 -5.30 5.53 -4.87
N ARG A 165 -5.27 4.37 -4.20
CA ARG A 165 -6.25 4.00 -3.18
C ARG A 165 -6.19 4.95 -1.98
N LEU A 166 -5.01 5.36 -1.54
CA LEU A 166 -4.87 6.32 -0.45
C LEU A 166 -5.52 7.66 -0.78
N LEU A 167 -5.34 8.17 -2.00
CA LEU A 167 -6.00 9.40 -2.45
C LEU A 167 -7.53 9.28 -2.39
N GLN A 168 -8.09 8.12 -2.74
CA GLN A 168 -9.53 7.86 -2.61
C GLN A 168 -9.99 7.86 -1.15
N VAL A 169 -9.22 7.26 -0.24
CA VAL A 169 -9.56 7.25 1.20
C VAL A 169 -9.46 8.66 1.79
N THR A 170 -8.44 9.45 1.43
CA THR A 170 -8.31 10.85 1.88
C THR A 170 -9.49 11.69 1.39
N ALA A 171 -9.91 11.52 0.13
CA ALA A 171 -11.11 12.19 -0.39
C ALA A 171 -12.37 11.81 0.40
N GLY A 172 -12.55 10.52 0.70
CA GLY A 172 -13.67 10.02 1.52
C GLY A 172 -13.65 10.60 2.95
N SER A 173 -12.48 10.71 3.56
CA SER A 173 -12.34 11.33 4.89
C SER A 173 -12.77 12.81 4.87
N ASN A 174 -12.37 13.56 3.85
CA ASN A 174 -12.81 14.95 3.69
C ASN A 174 -14.33 15.07 3.51
N GLN A 175 -14.95 14.15 2.77
CA GLN A 175 -16.41 14.10 2.61
C GLN A 175 -17.12 13.78 3.94
N ILE A 176 -16.58 12.86 4.75
CA ILE A 176 -17.11 12.56 6.08
C ILE A 176 -17.03 13.80 6.98
N ALA A 177 -15.89 14.49 7.00
CA ALA A 177 -15.73 15.72 7.78
C ALA A 177 -16.77 16.80 7.37
N GLN A 178 -17.00 16.96 6.07
CA GLN A 178 -18.04 17.87 5.56
C GLN A 178 -19.44 17.44 6.00
N ALA A 179 -19.80 16.15 5.85
CA ALA A 179 -21.09 15.63 6.26
C ALA A 179 -21.33 15.78 7.78
N MET A 180 -20.29 15.62 8.60
CA MET A 180 -20.35 15.88 10.04
C MET A 180 -20.61 17.36 10.36
N GLN A 181 -20.03 18.28 9.58
CA GLN A 181 -20.29 19.71 9.73
C GLN A 181 -21.76 20.04 9.43
N GLU A 182 -22.32 19.48 8.37
CA GLU A 182 -23.74 19.62 8.02
C GLU A 182 -24.65 19.01 9.11
N GLN A 183 -24.31 17.81 9.60
CA GLN A 183 -25.06 17.16 10.67
C GLN A 183 -25.02 17.96 11.98
N SER A 184 -23.92 18.66 12.26
CA SER A 184 -23.80 19.56 13.40
C SER A 184 -24.80 20.71 13.33
N LEU A 185 -24.93 21.35 12.16
CA LEU A 185 -25.90 22.42 11.90
C LEU A 185 -27.34 21.91 12.08
N VAL A 186 -27.67 20.78 11.45
CA VAL A 186 -29.01 20.17 11.58
C VAL A 186 -29.33 19.80 13.04
N THR A 187 -28.34 19.33 13.80
CA THR A 187 -28.51 19.01 15.22
C THR A 187 -28.81 20.28 16.03
N GLN A 188 -28.18 21.40 15.69
CA GLN A 188 -28.44 22.68 16.35
C GLN A 188 -29.86 23.20 16.04
N ASP A 189 -30.33 23.04 14.81
CA ASP A 189 -31.70 23.40 14.41
C ASP A 189 -32.74 22.52 15.10
N ILE A 190 -32.48 21.22 15.22
CA ILE A 190 -33.32 20.29 16.00
C ILE A 190 -33.36 20.74 17.46
N HIS A 191 -32.21 21.08 18.05
CA HIS A 191 -32.15 21.55 19.42
C HIS A 191 -33.01 22.81 19.64
N HIS A 192 -32.95 23.78 18.72
CA HIS A 192 -33.83 24.96 18.77
C HIS A 192 -35.31 24.59 18.63
N SER A 193 -35.66 23.73 17.67
CA SER A 193 -37.03 23.27 17.45
C SER A 193 -37.61 22.58 18.69
N VAL A 194 -36.82 21.78 19.40
CA VAL A 194 -37.23 21.12 20.66
C VAL A 194 -37.49 22.14 21.76
N LEU A 195 -36.67 23.19 21.87
CA LEU A 195 -36.90 24.27 22.85
C LEU A 195 -38.17 25.05 22.54
N ASP A 196 -38.45 25.31 21.26
CA ASP A 196 -39.68 26.00 20.84
C ASP A 196 -40.93 25.14 21.08
N ILE A 197 -40.88 23.83 20.82
CA ILE A 197 -41.96 22.90 21.17
C ILE A 197 -42.20 22.88 22.67
N LYS A 198 -41.13 22.86 23.49
CA LYS A 198 -41.25 22.92 24.94
C LYS A 198 -41.95 24.21 25.38
N ARG A 199 -41.57 25.35 24.82
CA ARG A 199 -42.21 26.65 25.12
C ARG A 199 -43.70 26.63 24.75
N LEU A 200 -44.03 26.14 23.56
CA LEU A 200 -45.42 26.02 23.11
C LEU A 200 -46.25 25.09 24.00
N ALA A 201 -45.67 23.98 24.48
CA ALA A 201 -46.33 23.07 25.39
C ALA A 201 -46.61 23.72 26.76
N ASP A 202 -45.66 24.48 27.29
CA ASP A 202 -45.84 25.25 28.53
C ASP A 202 -46.93 26.32 28.37
N ASP A 203 -46.92 27.07 27.27
CA ASP A 203 -47.94 28.08 26.96
C ASP A 203 -49.34 27.46 26.82
N SER A 204 -49.45 26.31 26.13
CA SER A 204 -50.71 25.57 25.97
C SER A 204 -51.23 25.02 27.31
N SER A 205 -50.34 24.54 28.17
CA SER A 205 -50.68 24.09 29.52
C SER A 205 -51.22 25.24 30.37
N GLN A 206 -50.57 26.41 30.31
CA GLN A 206 -51.05 27.62 30.97
C GLN A 206 -52.40 28.10 30.43
N GLY A 207 -52.55 28.15 29.11
CA GLY A 207 -53.82 28.50 28.46
C GLY A 207 -54.96 27.56 28.86
N SER A 208 -54.68 26.26 28.96
CA SER A 208 -55.66 25.27 29.43
C SER A 208 -56.06 25.50 30.89
N ARG A 209 -55.11 25.84 31.77
CA ARG A 209 -55.43 26.21 33.16
C ARG A 209 -56.30 27.47 33.23
N HIS A 210 -56.01 28.48 32.41
CA HIS A 210 -56.83 29.69 32.32
C HIS A 210 -58.23 29.39 31.81
N ALA A 211 -58.37 28.52 30.79
CA ALA A 211 -59.67 28.09 30.28
C ALA A 211 -60.49 27.36 31.34
N VAL A 212 -59.88 26.43 32.09
CA VAL A 212 -60.54 25.72 33.20
C VAL A 212 -61.00 26.72 34.28
N GLN A 213 -60.15 27.68 34.67
CA GLN A 213 -60.53 28.72 35.63
C GLN A 213 -61.71 29.56 35.11
N GLY A 214 -61.69 29.94 33.83
CA GLY A 214 -62.78 30.65 33.18
C GLY A 214 -64.09 29.87 33.17
N ILE A 215 -64.05 28.56 32.86
CA ILE A 215 -65.22 27.67 32.90
C ILE A 215 -65.80 27.59 34.32
N ILE A 216 -64.95 27.42 35.34
CA ILE A 216 -65.38 27.41 36.74
C ILE A 216 -66.09 28.72 37.12
N ALA A 217 -65.54 29.86 36.70
CA ALA A 217 -66.16 31.17 36.95
C ALA A 217 -67.51 31.31 36.23
N LEU A 218 -67.61 30.85 34.99
CA LEU A 218 -68.84 30.89 34.19
C LEU A 218 -69.94 30.01 34.79
N VAL A 219 -69.60 28.79 35.22
CA VAL A 219 -70.52 27.87 35.91
C VAL A 219 -71.03 28.51 37.20
N LYS A 220 -70.15 29.18 37.96
CA LYS A 220 -70.55 29.92 39.17
C LYS A 220 -71.56 31.03 38.84
N GLN A 221 -71.29 31.85 37.83
CA GLN A 221 -72.20 32.93 37.40
C GLN A 221 -73.56 32.38 36.92
N LEU A 222 -73.58 31.28 36.19
CA LEU A 222 -74.81 30.61 35.76
C LEU A 222 -75.63 30.12 36.97
N GLY A 223 -74.98 29.51 37.96
CA GLY A 223 -75.64 29.10 39.21
C GLY A 223 -76.16 30.27 40.04
N ASP A 224 -75.49 31.42 40.01
CA ASP A 224 -75.97 32.66 40.63
C ASP A 224 -77.18 33.22 39.87
N LEU A 225 -77.15 33.22 38.53
CA LEU A 225 -78.27 33.64 37.70
C LEU A 225 -79.50 32.74 37.89
N GLU A 226 -79.32 31.42 37.94
CA GLU A 226 -80.40 30.47 38.19
C GLU A 226 -81.06 30.71 39.55
N ARG A 227 -80.27 31.01 40.59
CA ARG A 227 -80.79 31.41 41.91
C ARG A 227 -81.62 32.69 41.83
N LEU A 228 -81.14 33.71 41.13
CA LEU A 228 -81.90 34.96 40.91
C LEU A 228 -83.23 34.71 40.19
N VAL A 229 -83.22 33.90 39.13
CA VAL A 229 -84.44 33.57 38.37
C VAL A 229 -85.44 32.81 39.24
N ARG A 230 -85.00 31.82 40.02
CA ARG A 230 -85.88 31.10 40.97
C ARG A 230 -86.45 32.04 42.03
N GLN A 231 -85.66 32.97 42.56
CA GLN A 231 -86.13 33.96 43.54
C GLN A 231 -87.19 34.89 42.93
N PHE A 232 -87.01 35.30 41.68
CA PHE A 232 -87.99 36.12 40.95
C PHE A 232 -89.29 35.35 40.66
N GLN A 233 -89.20 34.06 40.33
CA GLN A 233 -90.37 33.20 40.10
C GLN A 233 -91.14 32.86 41.38
N GLN A 234 -90.49 32.86 42.55
CA GLN A 234 -91.13 32.68 43.86
C GLN A 234 -91.80 33.96 44.41
N HIS A 235 -91.67 35.09 43.72
CA HIS A 235 -92.38 36.34 44.01
C HIS A 235 -93.13 36.82 42.75
N PRO A 236 -94.33 36.30 42.45
CA PRO A 236 -95.15 36.88 41.41
C PRO A 236 -95.52 38.31 41.83
N ALA A 237 -95.13 39.28 41.00
CA ALA A 237 -95.52 40.67 41.14
C ALA A 237 -97.04 40.79 41.31
N THR A 238 -97.48 41.26 42.47
CA THR A 238 -98.82 41.79 42.68
C THR A 238 -99.00 42.99 41.76
N ARG A 239 -99.77 42.82 40.68
CA ARG A 239 -100.14 43.90 39.76
C ARG A 239 -100.87 45.02 40.51
N PRO A 240 -100.58 46.31 40.22
CA PRO A 240 -101.37 47.41 40.75
C PRO A 240 -102.62 47.58 39.88
N THR A 241 -103.80 47.47 40.47
CA THR A 241 -105.05 47.98 39.88
C THR A 241 -105.34 49.36 40.47
N SER A 242 -105.15 50.40 39.66
CA SER A 242 -105.66 51.75 39.93
C SER A 242 -106.30 52.26 38.65
N THR A 243 -107.63 52.41 38.65
CA THR A 243 -108.32 53.70 38.51
C THR A 243 -109.84 53.55 38.43
N ALA A 244 -110.50 54.33 39.30
CA ALA A 244 -111.72 55.14 39.06
C ALA A 244 -113.11 54.50 38.81
N LEU A 245 -113.97 54.72 39.82
CA LEU A 245 -115.31 55.35 39.75
C LEU A 245 -116.43 54.74 38.86
N THR A 246 -117.33 54.04 39.55
CA THR A 246 -118.79 54.24 39.60
C THR A 246 -119.53 54.87 38.40
N SER A 247 -120.30 54.04 37.70
CA SER A 247 -121.64 54.28 37.11
C SER A 247 -122.02 53.00 36.35
N GLY A 248 -122.87 52.11 36.87
CA GLY A 248 -124.31 52.29 36.81
C GLY A 248 -124.88 51.55 35.59
N GLN A 249 -125.13 50.23 35.77
CA GLN A 249 -126.31 49.41 35.38
C GLN A 249 -127.33 49.93 34.31
N PRO A 250 -128.29 49.13 33.78
CA PRO A 250 -128.74 47.78 34.23
C PRO A 250 -129.20 46.79 33.12
N LEU A 251 -129.77 45.67 33.59
CA LEU A 251 -130.76 44.74 33.00
C LEU A 251 -130.24 43.71 31.99
N LEU A 252 -130.21 42.41 32.35
CA LEU A 252 -131.31 41.42 32.51
C LEU A 252 -131.85 40.84 31.19
N ALA A 253 -132.04 39.53 31.23
CA ALA A 253 -132.50 38.57 30.22
C ALA A 253 -131.33 37.94 29.43
N ARG A 254 -131.03 36.64 29.56
CA ARG A 254 -131.89 35.50 29.85
C ARG A 254 -131.09 34.32 30.39
#